data_AF-A0A6H1RF66-F1
#
_entry.id   AF-A0A6H1RF66-F1
#
_cell.length_a   1.000
_cell.length_b   1.000
_cell.length_c   1.000
_cell.angle_alpha   90.00
_cell.angle_beta   90.00
_cell.angle_gamma   90.00
#
_symmetry.space_group_name_H-M   'P 1'
#
loop_
_entity.id
_entity.type
_entity.pdbx_description
1 polymer ?
#
loop_
_entity_poly.entity_id
_entity_poly.type
_entity_poly.pdbx_seq_one_letter_code
_entity_poly.pdbx_strand_id
1 'polypeptide(L)'
;MNIPIGGEPRTAFVSDALQARLDGYREQRAGWTTTSVVFAALEDLRGNLAELLRTARVRPASPFAESYGRVRYLGAGPVQIRIWPSHVQAEVLEQVSVELGVPVATWVPVLLNAYLSGRKEPENMPARAG
;
A
#
# COMPACT_ATOMS: atom_id res chain seq x y z
N MET A 1 -24.90 -23.85 8.52
CA MET A 1 -24.72 -22.50 7.94
C MET A 1 -23.24 -22.16 8.07
N ASN A 2 -22.50 -22.16 6.96
CA ASN A 2 -21.05 -21.95 6.98
C ASN A 2 -20.83 -20.44 6.88
N ILE A 3 -20.57 -19.77 8.01
CA ILE A 3 -20.25 -18.33 8.01
C ILE A 3 -18.82 -18.22 7.49
N PRO A 4 -18.55 -17.49 6.38
CA PRO A 4 -17.18 -17.27 5.94
C PRO A 4 -16.43 -16.49 7.03
N ILE A 5 -15.40 -17.13 7.62
CA ILE A 5 -14.66 -16.61 8.78
C ILE A 5 -13.66 -15.49 8.37
N GLY A 6 -13.65 -15.06 7.11
CA GLY A 6 -12.77 -14.00 6.61
C GLY A 6 -13.46 -13.12 5.58
N GLY A 7 -13.08 -11.84 5.53
CA GLY A 7 -13.38 -10.97 4.39
C GLY A 7 -12.60 -11.42 3.15
N GLU A 8 -13.06 -10.99 1.96
CA GLU A 8 -12.34 -11.33 0.74
C GLU A 8 -10.91 -10.75 0.74
N PRO A 9 -9.90 -11.52 0.30
CA PRO A 9 -8.54 -11.04 0.23
C PRO A 9 -8.43 -9.81 -0.67
N ARG A 10 -7.77 -8.77 -0.16
CA ARG A 10 -7.47 -7.56 -0.94
C ARG A 10 -6.04 -7.64 -1.48
N THR A 11 -5.86 -7.20 -2.71
CA THR A 11 -4.56 -7.19 -3.38
C THR A 11 -4.06 -5.76 -3.52
N ALA A 12 -2.78 -5.53 -3.20
CA ALA A 12 -2.07 -4.30 -3.51
C ALA A 12 -0.75 -4.63 -4.18
N PHE A 13 -0.21 -3.67 -4.92
CA PHE A 13 1.05 -3.82 -5.64
C PHE A 13 2.09 -2.85 -5.10
N VAL A 14 3.21 -3.38 -4.64
CA VAL A 14 4.29 -2.65 -3.98
C VAL A 14 5.59 -2.77 -4.77
N SER A 15 6.52 -1.85 -4.54
CA SER A 15 7.87 -1.94 -5.09
C SER A 15 8.72 -2.98 -4.34
N ASP A 16 9.77 -3.46 -5.00
CA ASP A 16 10.71 -4.43 -4.41
C ASP A 16 11.31 -3.92 -3.10
N ALA A 17 11.66 -2.63 -3.03
CA ALA A 17 12.22 -2.03 -1.83
C ALA A 17 11.19 -1.91 -0.69
N LEU A 18 9.91 -1.70 -1.01
CA LEU A 18 8.86 -1.71 0.00
C LEU A 18 8.56 -3.13 0.47
N GLN A 19 8.55 -4.12 -0.43
CA GLN A 19 8.43 -5.53 -0.08
C GLN A 19 9.53 -5.96 0.90
N ALA A 20 10.80 -5.64 0.61
CA ALA A 20 11.92 -5.99 1.48
C ALA A 20 11.80 -5.36 2.87
N ARG A 21 11.34 -4.10 2.97
CA ARG A 21 11.06 -3.44 4.25
C ARG A 21 9.91 -4.10 5.02
N LEU A 22 8.85 -4.51 4.31
CA LEU A 22 7.71 -5.20 4.90
C LEU A 22 8.14 -6.55 5.48
N ASP A 23 8.93 -7.33 4.74
CA ASP A 23 9.42 -8.63 5.19
C ASP A 23 10.35 -8.46 6.40
N GLY A 24 11.32 -7.54 6.35
CA GLY A 24 12.20 -7.27 7.48
C GLY A 24 11.44 -6.79 8.73
N TYR A 25 10.39 -5.98 8.56
CA TYR A 25 9.54 -5.55 9.68
C TYR A 25 8.79 -6.72 10.33
N ARG A 26 8.34 -7.69 9.53
CA ARG A 26 7.63 -8.90 9.99
C ARG A 26 8.58 -9.91 10.63
N GLU A 27 9.78 -10.08 10.11
CA GLU A 27 10.80 -10.97 10.69
C GLU A 27 11.16 -10.56 12.13
N GLN A 28 11.19 -9.26 12.41
CA GLN A 28 11.42 -8.73 13.76
C GLN A 28 10.24 -8.92 14.71
N ARG A 29 9.08 -9.39 14.23
CA ARG A 29 7.83 -9.52 14.99
C ARG A 29 7.15 -10.86 14.73
N ALA A 30 7.47 -11.84 15.57
CA ALA A 30 6.90 -13.18 15.46
C ALA A 30 5.35 -13.16 15.34
N GLY A 31 4.83 -13.84 14.32
CA GLY A 31 3.38 -13.95 14.07
C GLY A 31 2.75 -12.78 13.31
N TRP A 32 3.49 -11.73 12.97
CA TRP A 32 2.92 -10.59 12.24
C TRP A 32 2.71 -10.88 10.76
N THR A 33 1.49 -10.65 10.30
CA THR A 33 1.08 -10.81 8.90
C THR A 33 1.07 -9.45 8.18
N THR A 34 0.99 -9.46 6.85
CA THR A 34 0.74 -8.24 6.06
C THR A 34 -0.51 -7.50 6.53
N THR A 35 -1.58 -8.22 6.87
CA THR A 35 -2.79 -7.64 7.47
C THR A 35 -2.46 -6.90 8.76
N SER A 36 -1.74 -7.54 9.68
CA SER A 36 -1.34 -6.93 10.97
C SER A 36 -0.56 -5.62 10.76
N VAL A 37 0.36 -5.60 9.79
CA VAL A 37 1.17 -4.41 9.49
C VAL A 37 0.32 -3.29 8.89
N VAL A 38 -0.59 -3.60 7.96
CA VAL A 38 -1.48 -2.60 7.34
C VAL A 38 -2.37 -1.94 8.39
N PHE A 39 -2.96 -2.72 9.30
CA PHE A 39 -3.82 -2.16 10.35
C PHE A 39 -3.04 -1.36 11.39
N ALA A 40 -1.83 -1.79 11.77
CA ALA A 40 -0.97 -1.01 12.65
C ALA A 40 -0.57 0.33 11.99
N ALA A 41 -0.20 0.31 10.71
CA ALA A 41 0.10 1.52 9.96
C ALA A 41 -1.11 2.45 9.83
N LEU A 42 -2.31 1.88 9.65
CA LEU A 42 -3.55 2.64 9.56
C LEU A 42 -3.89 3.30 10.90
N GLU A 43 -3.73 2.59 12.03
CA GLU A 43 -3.94 3.14 13.36
C GLU A 43 -3.02 4.36 13.62
N ASP A 44 -1.76 4.28 13.20
CA ASP A 44 -0.77 5.35 13.37
C ASP A 44 -0.98 6.54 12.42
N LEU A 45 -1.33 6.28 11.15
CA LEU A 45 -1.28 7.29 10.09
C LEU A 45 -2.64 7.70 9.51
N ARG A 46 -3.78 7.14 9.94
CA ARG A 46 -5.10 7.43 9.33
C ARG A 46 -5.40 8.93 9.23
N GLY A 47 -5.10 9.70 10.28
CA GLY A 47 -5.32 11.15 10.30
C GLY A 47 -4.52 11.93 9.24
N ASN A 48 -3.38 11.39 8.80
CA ASN A 48 -2.49 12.02 7.82
C ASN A 48 -2.55 11.36 6.43
N LEU A 49 -3.34 10.29 6.26
CA LEU A 49 -3.30 9.46 5.06
C LEU A 49 -3.72 10.20 3.78
N ALA A 50 -4.68 11.12 3.88
CA ALA A 50 -5.10 11.95 2.75
C ALA A 50 -3.98 12.90 2.28
N GLU A 51 -3.19 13.44 3.21
CA GLU A 51 -2.02 14.28 2.91
C GLU A 51 -0.93 13.44 2.25
N LEU A 52 -0.60 12.29 2.86
CA LEU A 52 0.41 11.35 2.35
C LEU A 52 0.10 10.93 0.92
N LEU A 53 -1.17 10.65 0.60
CA LEU A 53 -1.60 10.32 -0.75
C LEU A 53 -1.36 11.46 -1.74
N ARG A 54 -1.61 12.70 -1.33
CA ARG A 54 -1.41 13.87 -2.19
C ARG A 54 0.08 14.07 -2.49
N THR A 55 0.93 13.95 -1.47
CA THR A 55 2.39 14.15 -1.60
C THR A 55 3.10 12.96 -2.24
N ALA A 56 2.54 11.76 -2.14
CA ALA A 56 3.14 10.55 -2.72
C ALA A 56 2.89 10.42 -4.24
N ARG A 57 2.12 11.32 -4.85
CA ARG A 57 1.88 11.34 -6.30
C ARG A 57 3.17 11.71 -7.03
N VAL A 58 3.75 10.74 -7.73
CA VAL A 58 4.89 10.94 -8.61
C VAL A 58 4.37 11.25 -10.01
N ARG A 59 4.75 12.40 -10.57
CA ARG A 59 4.45 12.72 -11.97
C ARG A 59 5.25 11.78 -12.89
N PRO A 60 4.69 11.33 -14.02
CA PRO A 60 5.44 10.54 -14.98
C PRO A 60 6.69 11.30 -15.46
N ALA A 61 7.85 10.64 -15.50
CA ALA A 61 9.11 11.25 -15.91
C ALA A 61 9.21 11.56 -17.43
N SER A 62 8.22 11.16 -18.23
CA SER A 62 8.21 11.36 -19.69
C SER A 62 6.98 12.13 -20.15
N PRO A 63 7.13 13.20 -20.95
CA PRO A 63 6.00 13.92 -21.55
C PRO A 63 5.20 13.06 -22.53
N PHE A 64 5.77 11.96 -23.05
CA PHE A 64 5.05 11.01 -23.91
C PHE A 64 4.22 9.97 -23.12
N ALA A 65 4.36 9.94 -21.78
CA ALA A 65 3.56 9.08 -20.90
C ALA A 65 2.22 9.72 -20.50
N GLU A 66 1.97 10.99 -20.86
CA GLU A 66 0.67 11.66 -20.66
C GLU A 66 -0.48 10.90 -21.33
N SER A 67 -0.19 10.16 -22.40
CA SER A 67 -1.14 9.29 -23.12
C SER A 67 -1.73 8.15 -22.27
N TYR A 68 -1.17 7.86 -21.08
CA TYR A 68 -1.61 6.73 -20.25
C TYR A 68 -2.21 7.11 -18.90
N GLY A 69 -2.31 8.39 -18.51
CA GLY A 69 -3.08 8.83 -17.33
C GLY A 69 -2.75 8.16 -15.98
N ARG A 70 -1.72 7.32 -15.88
CA ARG A 70 -1.41 6.51 -14.70
C ARG A 70 -0.55 7.33 -13.75
N VAL A 71 -1.21 8.00 -12.81
CA VAL A 71 -0.57 8.52 -11.60
C VAL A 71 0.14 7.36 -10.89
N ARG A 72 1.47 7.47 -10.68
CA ARG A 72 2.21 6.53 -9.84
C ARG A 72 2.29 7.08 -8.42
N TYR A 73 2.21 6.19 -7.45
CA TYR A 73 2.35 6.53 -6.05
C TYR A 73 3.66 5.95 -5.50
N LEU A 74 4.36 6.71 -4.66
CA LEU A 74 5.56 6.20 -3.98
C LEU A 74 5.25 4.92 -3.21
N GLY A 75 6.12 3.92 -3.38
CA GLY A 75 5.94 2.58 -2.82
C GLY A 75 5.13 1.62 -3.69
N ALA A 76 4.45 2.08 -4.75
CA ALA A 76 3.77 1.20 -5.70
C ALA A 76 4.74 0.63 -6.75
N GLY A 77 4.59 -0.66 -7.05
CA GLY A 77 5.50 -1.37 -7.97
C GLY A 77 4.89 -2.66 -8.50
N PRO A 78 5.70 -3.60 -9.01
CA PRO A 78 5.19 -4.80 -9.66
C PRO A 78 4.86 -5.95 -8.69
N VAL A 79 5.29 -5.88 -7.43
CA VAL A 79 5.20 -7.00 -6.48
C VAL A 79 3.81 -7.06 -5.86
N GLN A 80 3.13 -8.18 -6.00
CA GLN A 80 1.81 -8.38 -5.43
C GLN A 80 1.90 -8.76 -3.94
N ILE A 81 1.18 -8.04 -3.08
CA ILE A 81 0.91 -8.44 -1.69
C ILE A 81 -0.57 -8.75 -1.50
N ARG A 82 -0.86 -9.67 -0.57
CA ARG A 82 -2.23 -10.03 -0.18
C ARG A 82 -2.50 -9.61 1.27
N ILE A 83 -3.65 -8.99 1.47
CA ILE A 83 -4.21 -8.63 2.77
C ILE A 83 -5.40 -9.57 2.98
N TRP A 84 -5.42 -10.25 4.12
CA TRP A 84 -6.48 -11.17 4.52
C TRP A 84 -7.21 -10.58 5.71
N PRO A 85 -8.16 -9.65 5.49
CA PRO A 85 -8.89 -9.01 6.58
C PRO A 85 -9.98 -9.95 7.13
N SER A 86 -10.34 -9.79 8.40
CA SER A 86 -11.65 -10.25 8.90
C SER A 86 -12.79 -9.44 8.25
N HIS A 87 -14.04 -9.82 8.51
CA HIS A 87 -15.20 -9.09 7.98
C HIS A 87 -15.20 -7.61 8.42
N VAL A 88 -15.04 -7.36 9.73
CA VAL A 88 -14.98 -6.00 10.30
C VAL A 88 -13.78 -5.22 9.74
N GLN A 89 -12.63 -5.89 9.59
CA GLN A 89 -11.46 -5.27 8.97
C GLN A 89 -11.72 -4.91 7.50
N ALA A 90 -12.44 -5.73 6.75
CA ALA A 90 -12.78 -5.44 5.36
C ALA A 90 -13.70 -4.20 5.24
N GLU A 91 -14.64 -4.02 6.17
CA GLU A 91 -15.47 -2.81 6.26
C GLU A 91 -14.62 -1.56 6.52
N VAL A 92 -13.63 -1.65 7.43
CA VAL A 92 -12.69 -0.55 7.69
C VAL A 92 -11.89 -0.18 6.44
N LEU A 93 -11.36 -1.17 5.71
CA LEU A 93 -10.63 -0.93 4.45
C LEU A 93 -11.52 -0.26 3.40
N GLU A 94 -12.79 -0.65 3.33
CA GLU A 94 -13.78 -0.07 2.41
C GLU A 94 -14.10 1.37 2.79
N GLN A 95 -14.40 1.63 4.07
CA GLN A 95 -14.67 2.96 4.58
C GLN A 95 -13.52 3.93 4.29
N VAL A 96 -12.27 3.51 4.55
CA VAL A 96 -11.08 4.33 4.25
C VAL A 96 -10.95 4.58 2.75
N SER A 97 -11.27 3.60 1.90
CA SER A 97 -11.25 3.79 0.45
C SER A 97 -12.30 4.80 -0.03
N VAL A 98 -13.50 4.77 0.57
CA VAL A 98 -14.56 5.75 0.31
C VAL A 98 -14.15 7.14 0.78
N GLU A 99 -13.59 7.28 1.99
CA GLU A 99 -13.09 8.54 2.55
C GLU A 99 -12.02 9.19 1.65
N LEU A 100 -11.13 8.37 1.08
CA LEU A 100 -10.02 8.83 0.25
C LEU A 100 -10.37 8.97 -1.24
N GLY A 101 -11.51 8.42 -1.68
CA GLY A 101 -11.91 8.37 -3.08
C GLY A 101 -11.00 7.52 -3.97
N VAL A 102 -10.23 6.60 -3.39
CA VAL A 102 -9.29 5.71 -4.10
C VAL A 102 -9.31 4.31 -3.50
N PRO A 103 -9.10 3.24 -4.29
CA PRO A 103 -9.20 1.87 -3.80
C PRO A 103 -8.03 1.47 -2.89
N VAL A 104 -8.22 0.42 -2.09
CA VAL A 104 -7.19 -0.21 -1.22
C VAL A 104 -5.86 -0.40 -1.94
N ALA A 105 -5.90 -0.89 -3.17
CA ALA A 105 -4.71 -1.14 -3.99
C ALA A 105 -3.86 0.12 -4.25
N THR A 106 -4.46 1.30 -4.18
CA THR A 106 -3.78 2.59 -4.40
C THR A 106 -3.15 3.14 -3.12
N TRP A 107 -3.86 3.10 -2.00
CA TRP A 107 -3.42 3.78 -0.78
C TRP A 107 -2.60 2.90 0.18
N VAL A 108 -2.73 1.58 0.12
CA VAL A 108 -1.91 0.67 0.94
C VAL A 108 -0.41 0.82 0.68
N PRO A 109 0.08 0.87 -0.58
CA PRO A 109 1.51 1.06 -0.83
C PRO A 109 2.03 2.38 -0.25
N VAL A 110 1.25 3.46 -0.34
CA VAL A 110 1.59 4.78 0.21
C VAL A 110 1.67 4.71 1.73
N LEU A 111 0.66 4.12 2.36
CA LEU A 111 0.58 3.94 3.81
C LEU A 111 1.80 3.17 4.31
N LEU A 112 2.08 2.00 3.73
CA LEU A 112 3.22 1.16 4.11
C LEU A 112 4.56 1.86 3.85
N ASN A 113 4.69 2.60 2.75
CA ASN A 113 5.91 3.34 2.44
C ASN A 113 6.19 4.48 3.44
N ALA A 114 5.14 5.11 3.97
CA ALA A 114 5.26 6.13 4.99
C ALA A 114 5.59 5.53 6.37
N TYR A 115 4.94 4.43 6.74
CA TYR A 115 5.06 3.77 8.04
C TYR A 115 6.38 2.99 8.22
N LEU A 116 6.81 2.23 7.21
CA LEU A 116 7.97 1.35 7.32
C LEU A 116 9.28 2.14 7.24
N SER A 117 10.09 2.00 8.29
CA SER A 117 11.43 2.59 8.41
C SER A 117 12.41 2.02 7.37
N GLY A 118 13.48 2.77 7.09
CA GLY A 118 14.52 2.40 6.13
C GLY A 118 14.70 3.42 5.00
N ARG A 119 15.65 3.17 4.08
CA ARG A 119 15.86 4.03 2.91
C ARG A 119 14.63 3.94 2.00
N LYS A 120 13.85 5.03 1.94
CA LYS A 120 12.76 5.20 0.97
C LYS A 120 13.35 5.24 -0.44
N GLU A 121 12.61 4.74 -1.43
CA GLU A 121 13.06 4.79 -2.82
C GLU A 121 13.31 6.25 -3.22
N PRO A 122 14.39 6.54 -3.97
CA PRO A 122 14.53 7.85 -4.58
C PRO A 122 13.37 8.06 -5.57
N GLU A 123 12.81 9.26 -5.59
CA GLU A 123 11.65 9.66 -6.43
C GLU A 123 11.84 9.34 -7.93
N ASN A 124 13.08 9.14 -8.36
CA ASN A 124 13.52 8.89 -9.73
C ASN A 124 14.03 7.46 -10.00
N MET A 125 13.46 6.42 -9.40
CA MET A 125 13.83 5.06 -9.80
C MET A 125 13.28 4.74 -11.21
N PRO A 126 14.14 4.51 -12.22
CA PRO A 126 13.68 4.13 -13.55
C PRO A 126 12.91 2.82 -13.46
N ALA A 127 11.81 2.70 -14.21
CA ALA A 127 11.18 1.41 -14.42
C ALA A 127 12.23 0.48 -15.02
N ARG A 128 12.62 -0.58 -14.30
CA ARG A 128 13.50 -1.59 -14.85
C ARG A 128 12.84 -2.15 -16.11
N ALA A 129 13.43 -1.85 -17.27
CA ALA A 129 13.13 -2.55 -18.50
C ALA A 129 13.60 -3.99 -18.29
N GLY A 130 12.64 -4.92 -18.30
CA GLY A 130 12.94 -6.33 -18.52
C GLY A 130 13.28 -6.58 -19.98
#